data_AF-A0A8J7D1M4-F1
#
_entry.id   AF-A0A8J7D1M4-F1
#
_cell.length_a   1.000
_cell.length_b   1.000
_cell.length_c   1.000
_cell.angle_alpha   90.00
_cell.angle_beta   90.00
_cell.angle_gamma   90.00
#
_symmetry.space_group_name_H-M   'P 1'
#
loop_
_entity.id
_entity.type
_entity.pdbx_description
1 polymer ?
#
loop_
_entity_poly.entity_id
_entity_poly.type
_entity_poly.pdbx_seq_one_letter_code
_entity_poly.pdbx_strand_id
1 'polypeptide(L)'
;MVGNEIHLDNFYIGGAVTVMEDLERRVENFHKKKTYDEILAEARDGLKKISPQEMSFDEYKAYIEGELQNIPRNFTRHRDDVTIVISDAGYRAMQNDSEYEAWVLNCVREELRFPDYLCGYPGTYGRHEVIQFGATKEEYRGQSSAIHKHDSRHVEEETYWERRLKRLKARLKAEQELFEHEQILQQINDSAAEIEAIQRAKEGLTDLLAPQKPIIGIPASYLLSMLDGNA
;
A
#
# COMPACT_ATOMS: atom_id res chain seq x y z
N MET A 1 10.47 -20.14 -7.89
CA MET A 1 9.97 -21.11 -6.89
C MET A 1 8.48 -21.19 -7.11
N VAL A 2 8.03 -22.23 -7.80
CA VAL A 2 6.59 -22.48 -8.02
C VAL A 2 6.18 -23.33 -6.82
N GLY A 3 5.68 -22.66 -5.77
CA GLY A 3 5.09 -23.36 -4.63
C GLY A 3 3.72 -23.89 -5.04
N ASN A 4 3.36 -25.09 -4.61
CA ASN A 4 1.99 -25.57 -4.76
C ASN A 4 1.15 -24.82 -3.71
N GLU A 5 0.30 -23.92 -4.17
CA GLU A 5 -0.58 -23.10 -3.34
C GLU A 5 -1.89 -23.86 -3.09
N ILE A 6 -2.21 -24.09 -1.81
CA ILE A 6 -3.48 -24.67 -1.40
C ILE A 6 -4.32 -23.52 -0.84
N HIS A 7 -5.37 -23.16 -1.56
CA HIS A 7 -6.40 -22.25 -1.05
C HIS A 7 -7.40 -23.04 -0.22
N LEU A 8 -7.56 -22.66 1.05
CA LEU A 8 -8.62 -23.22 1.89
C LEU A 8 -9.93 -22.47 1.61
N ASP A 9 -10.63 -22.88 0.55
CA ASP A 9 -11.94 -22.34 0.23
C ASP A 9 -12.98 -22.70 1.31
N ASN A 10 -13.92 -21.79 1.56
CA ASN A 10 -15.03 -21.93 2.50
C ASN A 10 -15.93 -23.13 2.12
N PHE A 11 -15.57 -24.33 2.55
CA PHE A 11 -16.41 -25.51 2.43
C PHE A 11 -17.06 -25.88 3.76
N TYR A 12 -18.39 -25.82 3.77
CA TYR A 12 -19.22 -26.44 4.79
C TYR A 12 -18.95 -27.94 4.80
N ILE A 13 -18.73 -28.49 5.99
CA ILE A 13 -18.40 -29.89 6.22
C ILE A 13 -19.55 -30.78 5.71
N GLY A 14 -19.23 -31.59 4.71
CA GLY A 14 -20.08 -32.62 4.15
C GLY A 14 -19.33 -33.29 3.01
N GLY A 15 -18.51 -34.30 3.35
CA GLY A 15 -17.73 -35.06 2.37
C GLY A 15 -18.61 -35.48 1.20
N ALA A 16 -18.17 -35.15 -0.02
CA ALA A 16 -18.88 -35.46 -1.24
C ALA A 16 -18.73 -36.97 -1.56
N VAL A 17 -19.41 -37.83 -0.79
CA VAL A 17 -19.83 -39.13 -1.30
C VAL A 17 -21.08 -38.83 -2.12
N THR A 18 -21.05 -39.13 -3.42
CA THR A 18 -22.25 -38.90 -4.23
C THR A 18 -23.37 -39.80 -3.70
N VAL A 19 -24.60 -39.27 -3.67
CA VAL A 19 -25.78 -40.02 -3.17
C VAL A 19 -25.92 -41.39 -3.86
N MET A 20 -25.43 -41.50 -5.10
CA MET A 20 -25.42 -42.71 -5.90
C MET A 20 -24.43 -43.77 -5.38
N GLU A 21 -23.21 -43.40 -5.01
CA GLU A 21 -22.21 -44.33 -4.45
C GLU A 21 -22.66 -44.89 -3.08
N ASP A 22 -23.33 -44.07 -2.26
CA ASP A 22 -23.90 -44.52 -0.98
C ASP A 22 -25.05 -45.52 -1.21
N LEU A 23 -25.91 -45.26 -2.19
CA LEU A 23 -26.98 -46.17 -2.58
C LEU A 23 -26.45 -47.52 -3.07
N GLU A 24 -25.43 -47.52 -3.92
CA GLU A 24 -24.80 -48.73 -4.45
C GLU A 24 -24.19 -49.58 -3.32
N ARG A 25 -23.45 -48.96 -2.39
CA ARG A 25 -22.91 -49.66 -1.21
C ARG A 25 -24.01 -50.25 -0.33
N ARG A 26 -25.11 -49.54 -0.12
CA ARG A 26 -26.24 -50.02 0.69
C ARG A 26 -26.96 -51.20 0.03
N VAL A 27 -27.13 -51.16 -1.29
CA VAL A 27 -27.65 -52.29 -2.07
C VAL A 27 -26.72 -53.49 -1.96
N GLU A 28 -25.41 -53.29 -2.08
CA GLU A 28 -24.43 -54.36 -2.01
C GLU A 28 -24.36 -55.02 -0.62
N ASN A 29 -24.42 -54.20 0.44
CA ASN A 29 -24.49 -54.66 1.82
C ASN A 29 -25.76 -55.47 2.10
N PHE A 30 -26.89 -55.04 1.53
CA PHE A 30 -28.16 -55.76 1.62
C PHE A 30 -28.10 -57.12 0.92
N HIS A 31 -27.53 -57.19 -0.29
CA HIS A 31 -27.37 -58.45 -1.03
C HIS A 31 -26.43 -59.43 -0.30
N LYS A 32 -25.37 -58.93 0.31
CA LYS A 32 -24.39 -59.74 1.04
C LYS A 32 -24.82 -60.08 2.48
N LYS A 33 -25.99 -59.61 2.93
CA LYS A 33 -26.52 -59.79 4.30
C LYS A 33 -25.50 -59.44 5.39
N LYS A 34 -24.66 -58.43 5.14
CA LYS A 34 -23.64 -58.01 6.11
C LYS A 34 -24.33 -57.46 7.36
N THR A 35 -23.87 -57.90 8.52
CA THR A 35 -24.32 -57.37 9.79
C THR A 35 -23.72 -55.98 10.02
N TYR A 36 -24.37 -55.19 10.88
CA TYR A 36 -23.91 -53.83 11.20
C TYR A 36 -22.48 -53.82 11.74
N ASP A 37 -22.12 -54.81 12.56
CA ASP A 37 -20.77 -54.94 13.12
C ASP A 37 -19.73 -55.28 12.05
N GLU A 38 -20.08 -56.08 11.03
CA GLU A 38 -19.21 -56.37 9.89
C GLU A 38 -19.02 -55.17 8.96
N ILE A 39 -20.08 -54.38 8.72
CA ILE A 39 -20.01 -53.13 7.96
C ILE A 39 -19.11 -52.12 8.69
N LEU A 40 -19.25 -52.02 10.02
CA LEU A 40 -18.37 -51.18 10.84
C LEU A 40 -16.94 -51.71 10.87
N ALA A 41 -16.73 -53.03 10.90
CA ALA A 41 -15.41 -53.64 10.87
C ALA A 41 -14.71 -53.41 9.54
N GLU A 42 -15.40 -53.57 8.40
CA GLU A 42 -14.86 -53.25 7.07
C GLU A 42 -14.64 -51.76 6.87
N ALA A 43 -15.51 -50.90 7.39
CA ALA A 43 -15.28 -49.45 7.37
C ALA A 43 -14.04 -49.08 8.20
N ARG A 44 -13.84 -49.74 9.35
CA ARG A 44 -12.63 -49.61 10.18
C ARG A 44 -11.38 -50.20 9.51
N ASP A 45 -11.51 -51.29 8.77
CA ASP A 45 -10.41 -51.94 8.04
C ASP A 45 -10.05 -51.20 6.75
N GLY A 46 -11.02 -50.58 6.06
CA GLY A 46 -10.77 -49.64 4.97
C GLY A 46 -10.22 -48.30 5.45
N LEU A 47 -10.42 -47.98 6.74
CA LEU A 47 -9.74 -46.92 7.48
C LEU A 47 -8.37 -47.36 8.03
N LYS A 48 -7.87 -48.57 7.73
CA LYS A 48 -6.44 -48.87 7.93
C LYS A 48 -5.67 -47.83 7.12
N LYS A 49 -5.15 -46.84 7.85
CA LYS A 49 -4.24 -45.82 7.37
C LYS A 49 -3.14 -46.55 6.62
N ILE A 50 -3.20 -46.50 5.28
CA ILE A 50 -2.01 -46.70 4.46
C ILE A 50 -0.95 -45.83 5.12
N SER A 51 0.19 -46.44 5.50
CA SER A 51 1.18 -45.65 6.21
C SER A 51 1.59 -44.51 5.26
N PRO A 52 1.74 -43.26 5.74
CA PRO A 52 2.15 -42.14 4.89
C PRO A 52 3.42 -42.44 4.07
N GLN A 53 4.26 -43.34 4.59
CA GLN A 53 5.52 -43.82 4.01
C GLN A 53 5.33 -44.77 2.82
N GLU A 54 4.18 -45.43 2.70
CA GLU A 54 3.85 -46.35 1.61
C GLU A 54 3.13 -45.67 0.43
N MET A 55 2.65 -44.45 0.62
CA MET A 55 1.97 -43.67 -0.43
C MET A 55 2.95 -43.19 -1.49
N SER A 56 2.52 -43.13 -2.75
CA SER A 56 3.26 -42.37 -3.76
C SER A 56 3.26 -40.87 -3.41
N PHE A 57 4.22 -40.13 -3.95
CA PHE A 57 4.37 -38.70 -3.62
C PHE A 57 3.12 -37.87 -3.93
N ASP A 58 2.44 -38.17 -5.04
CA ASP A 58 1.22 -37.46 -5.45
C ASP A 58 0.02 -37.84 -4.56
N GLU A 59 -0.09 -39.11 -4.16
CA GLU A 59 -1.09 -39.56 -3.19
C GLU A 59 -0.85 -38.93 -1.81
N TYR A 60 0.41 -38.79 -1.39
CA TYR A 60 0.76 -38.16 -0.12
C TYR A 60 0.39 -36.67 -0.09
N LYS A 61 0.60 -35.95 -1.21
CA LYS A 61 0.13 -34.57 -1.33
C LYS A 61 -1.39 -34.46 -1.16
N ALA A 62 -2.14 -35.31 -1.86
CA ALA A 62 -3.60 -35.33 -1.76
C ALA A 62 -4.07 -35.70 -0.34
N TYR A 63 -3.36 -36.60 0.34
CA TYR A 63 -3.62 -36.94 1.74
C TYR A 63 -3.44 -35.73 2.66
N ILE A 64 -2.32 -35.03 2.57
CA ILE A 64 -2.05 -33.85 3.40
C ILE A 64 -3.03 -32.71 3.08
N GLU A 65 -3.36 -32.50 1.80
CA GLU A 65 -4.39 -31.53 1.39
C GLU A 65 -5.75 -31.85 2.04
N GLY A 66 -6.16 -33.11 2.03
CA GLY A 66 -7.38 -33.57 2.70
C GLY A 66 -7.34 -33.36 4.21
N GLU A 67 -6.22 -33.68 4.87
CA GLU A 67 -6.04 -33.46 6.30
C GLU A 67 -6.12 -31.96 6.66
N LEU A 68 -5.49 -31.09 5.85
CA LEU A 68 -5.50 -29.63 6.05
C LEU A 68 -6.91 -29.04 5.87
N GLN A 69 -7.66 -29.49 4.85
CA GLN A 69 -9.04 -29.06 4.63
C GLN A 69 -9.98 -29.48 5.76
N ASN A 70 -9.71 -30.62 6.40
CA ASN A 70 -10.51 -31.12 7.53
C ASN A 70 -10.20 -30.42 8.86
N ILE A 71 -9.18 -29.56 8.94
CA ILE A 71 -8.86 -28.83 10.17
C ILE A 71 -10.00 -27.85 10.49
N PRO A 72 -10.64 -27.96 11.67
CA PRO A 72 -11.72 -27.06 12.05
C PRO A 72 -11.16 -25.66 12.28
N ARG A 73 -11.77 -24.68 11.63
CA ARG A 73 -11.48 -23.26 11.81
C ARG A 73 -12.38 -22.64 12.87
N ASN A 74 -11.87 -21.64 13.59
CA ASN A 74 -12.67 -20.81 14.49
C ASN A 74 -13.78 -20.06 13.72
N PHE A 75 -15.02 -20.11 14.21
CA PHE A 75 -16.19 -19.49 13.56
C PHE A 75 -16.03 -17.98 13.31
N THR A 76 -15.26 -17.29 14.14
CA THR A 76 -14.97 -15.84 13.99
C THR A 76 -14.13 -15.54 12.75
N ARG A 77 -13.41 -16.54 12.22
CA ARG A 77 -12.49 -16.41 11.09
C ARG A 77 -13.10 -16.81 9.74
N HIS A 78 -14.43 -16.88 9.63
CA HIS A 78 -15.13 -17.29 8.40
C HIS A 78 -14.88 -16.35 7.19
N ARG A 79 -14.36 -15.14 7.43
CA ARG A 79 -14.02 -14.15 6.37
C ARG A 79 -12.55 -14.15 6.01
N ASP A 80 -11.72 -14.89 6.75
CA ASP A 80 -10.29 -14.93 6.46
C ASP A 80 -10.04 -15.82 5.25
N ASP A 81 -9.10 -15.40 4.42
CA ASP A 81 -8.58 -16.18 3.32
C ASP A 81 -7.20 -16.72 3.75
N VAL A 82 -7.05 -18.04 3.79
CA VAL A 82 -5.78 -18.66 4.22
C VAL A 82 -5.26 -19.52 3.09
N THR A 83 -4.04 -19.20 2.69
CA THR A 83 -3.29 -19.93 1.68
C THR A 83 -2.13 -20.63 2.36
N ILE A 84 -2.07 -21.95 2.19
CA ILE A 84 -0.97 -22.78 2.72
C ILE A 84 -0.08 -23.16 1.55
N VAL A 85 1.21 -22.85 1.66
CA VAL A 85 2.22 -23.14 0.64
C VAL A 85 3.23 -24.09 1.22
N ILE A 86 3.23 -25.33 0.73
CA ILE A 86 4.21 -26.34 1.14
C ILE A 86 5.13 -26.60 -0.05
N SER A 87 6.43 -26.46 0.17
CA SER A 87 7.43 -26.79 -0.84
C SER A 87 7.46 -28.30 -1.13
N ASP A 88 7.85 -28.70 -2.34
CA ASP A 88 8.02 -30.13 -2.67
C ASP A 88 9.03 -30.82 -1.74
N ALA A 89 10.05 -30.09 -1.29
CA ALA A 89 11.01 -30.58 -0.29
C ALA A 89 10.37 -30.76 1.09
N GLY A 90 9.45 -29.87 1.48
CA GLY A 90 8.64 -30.00 2.69
C GLY A 90 7.77 -31.24 2.70
N TYR A 91 7.05 -31.51 1.60
CA TYR A 91 6.28 -32.75 1.47
C TYR A 91 7.14 -34.00 1.62
N ARG A 92 8.34 -34.02 1.02
CA ARG A 92 9.28 -35.15 1.18
C ARG A 92 9.79 -35.27 2.61
N ALA A 93 10.05 -34.15 3.29
CA ALA A 93 10.46 -34.16 4.69
C ALA A 93 9.36 -34.71 5.58
N MET A 94 8.11 -34.28 5.39
CA MET A 94 6.95 -34.77 6.15
C MET A 94 6.70 -36.27 5.91
N GLN A 95 6.85 -36.74 4.67
CA GLN A 95 6.68 -38.15 4.33
C GLN A 95 7.71 -39.06 5.04
N ASN A 96 8.94 -38.57 5.19
CA ASN A 96 10.02 -39.31 5.85
C ASN A 96 9.99 -39.18 7.38
N ASP A 97 9.51 -38.05 7.91
CA ASP A 97 9.48 -37.75 9.34
C ASP A 97 8.05 -37.45 9.83
N SER A 98 7.46 -38.42 10.53
CA SER A 98 6.15 -38.29 11.14
C SER A 98 6.07 -37.19 12.21
N GLU A 99 7.18 -36.85 12.88
CA GLU A 99 7.20 -35.77 13.86
C GLU A 99 7.06 -34.41 13.17
N TYR A 100 7.71 -34.25 12.01
CA TYR A 100 7.60 -33.04 11.21
C TYR A 100 6.20 -32.88 10.61
N GLU A 101 5.60 -33.97 10.10
CA GLU A 101 4.20 -33.97 9.64
C GLU A 101 3.25 -33.49 10.75
N ALA A 102 3.33 -34.10 11.93
CA ALA A 102 2.49 -33.73 13.07
C ALA A 102 2.71 -32.27 13.48
N TRP A 103 3.94 -31.78 13.42
CA TRP A 103 4.28 -30.39 13.72
C TRP A 103 3.62 -29.41 12.72
N VAL A 104 3.73 -29.66 11.40
CA VAL A 104 3.10 -28.82 10.36
C VAL A 104 1.59 -28.75 10.55
N LEU A 105 0.93 -29.90 10.71
CA LEU A 105 -0.52 -29.97 10.93
C LEU A 105 -0.94 -29.27 12.22
N ASN A 106 -0.13 -29.37 13.28
CA ASN A 106 -0.43 -28.71 14.54
C ASN A 106 -0.23 -27.19 14.47
N CYS A 107 0.77 -26.71 13.75
CA CYS A 107 0.96 -25.27 13.51
C CYS A 107 -0.25 -24.66 12.81
N VAL A 108 -0.72 -25.28 11.72
CA VAL A 108 -1.92 -24.83 11.00
C VAL A 108 -3.15 -24.87 11.91
N ARG A 109 -3.32 -25.95 12.67
CA ARG A 109 -4.44 -26.10 13.62
C ARG A 109 -4.46 -24.98 14.66
N GLU A 110 -3.32 -24.64 15.23
CA GLU A 110 -3.23 -23.57 16.22
C GLU A 110 -3.53 -22.19 15.59
N GLU A 111 -3.00 -21.89 14.39
CA GLU A 111 -3.32 -20.62 13.70
C GLU A 111 -4.81 -20.49 13.38
N LEU A 112 -5.45 -21.54 12.90
CA LEU A 112 -6.88 -21.55 12.60
C LEU A 112 -7.78 -21.57 13.85
N ARG A 113 -7.24 -21.97 15.00
CA ARG A 113 -7.97 -22.00 16.29
C ARG A 113 -8.12 -20.63 16.91
N PHE A 114 -7.12 -19.76 16.77
CA PHE A 114 -7.17 -18.43 17.38
C PHE A 114 -8.39 -17.66 16.90
N PRO A 115 -9.16 -16.99 17.77
CA PRO A 115 -10.30 -16.19 17.33
C PRO A 115 -9.86 -14.87 16.70
N ASP A 116 -10.60 -14.39 15.71
CA ASP A 116 -10.50 -12.99 15.29
C ASP A 116 -11.40 -12.13 16.18
N TYR A 117 -10.78 -11.37 17.09
CA TYR A 117 -11.48 -10.48 18.00
C TYR A 117 -12.19 -9.31 17.31
N LEU A 118 -11.81 -9.01 16.06
CA LEU A 118 -12.42 -7.94 15.27
C LEU A 118 -13.55 -8.46 14.35
N CYS A 119 -13.87 -9.75 14.43
CA CYS A 119 -14.98 -10.34 13.70
C CYS A 119 -16.30 -9.66 14.09
N GLY A 120 -16.99 -9.10 13.09
CA GLY A 120 -18.29 -8.43 13.28
C GLY A 120 -18.19 -6.91 13.51
N TYR A 121 -16.98 -6.35 13.63
CA TYR A 121 -16.80 -4.90 13.66
C TYR A 121 -17.08 -4.29 12.25
N PRO A 122 -17.81 -3.17 12.15
CA PRO A 122 -18.03 -2.51 10.87
C PRO A 122 -16.72 -2.10 10.20
N GLY A 123 -16.50 -2.54 8.95
CA GLY A 123 -15.30 -2.20 8.19
C GLY A 123 -14.14 -3.19 8.30
N THR A 124 -14.25 -4.26 9.10
CA THR A 124 -13.31 -5.38 9.06
C THR A 124 -13.77 -6.46 8.07
N TYR A 125 -12.87 -6.82 7.15
CA TYR A 125 -13.18 -7.73 6.04
C TYR A 125 -12.39 -9.03 6.07
N GLY A 126 -11.95 -9.45 7.26
CA GLY A 126 -11.08 -10.61 7.43
C GLY A 126 -9.63 -10.30 7.07
N ARG A 127 -8.80 -11.34 7.12
CA ARG A 127 -7.36 -11.28 6.86
C ARG A 127 -7.02 -12.27 5.74
N HIS A 128 -6.07 -11.90 4.91
CA HIS A 128 -5.42 -12.81 3.99
C HIS A 128 -4.12 -13.26 4.65
N GLU A 129 -4.00 -14.55 4.94
CA GLU A 129 -2.82 -15.14 5.57
C GLU A 129 -2.18 -16.16 4.64
N VAL A 130 -0.85 -16.06 4.53
CA VAL A 130 -0.02 -16.97 3.75
C VAL A 130 0.92 -17.69 4.71
N ILE A 131 0.75 -19.00 4.82
CA ILE A 131 1.52 -19.86 5.69
C ILE A 131 2.44 -20.70 4.81
N GLN A 132 3.75 -20.57 4.96
CA GLN A 132 4.75 -21.23 4.11
C GLN A 132 5.58 -22.23 4.92
N PHE A 133 5.70 -23.44 4.38
CA PHE A 133 6.49 -24.53 4.95
C PHE A 133 7.60 -24.99 3.99
N GLY A 134 8.82 -25.04 4.51
CA GLY A 134 10.01 -25.52 3.81
C GLY A 134 10.35 -26.97 4.13
N ALA A 135 11.62 -27.35 3.96
CA ALA A 135 12.11 -28.68 4.31
C ALA A 135 12.40 -28.85 5.81
N THR A 136 12.67 -27.75 6.52
CA THR A 136 12.97 -27.74 7.95
C THR A 136 12.02 -26.83 8.73
N LYS A 137 12.03 -26.93 10.06
CA LYS A 137 11.17 -26.11 10.94
C LYS A 137 11.54 -24.61 10.87
N GLU A 138 12.81 -24.29 10.55
CA GLU A 138 13.34 -22.92 10.46
C GLU A 138 12.89 -22.17 9.21
N GLU A 139 12.50 -22.89 8.16
CA GLU A 139 12.02 -22.30 6.89
C GLU A 139 10.54 -21.88 6.97
N TYR A 140 9.93 -21.97 8.15
CA TYR A 140 8.56 -21.52 8.40
C TYR A 140 8.42 -20.00 8.28
N ARG A 141 7.42 -19.55 7.51
CA ARG A 141 7.05 -18.14 7.37
C ARG A 141 5.54 -17.99 7.39
N GLY A 142 5.03 -17.19 8.33
CA GLY A 142 3.65 -16.72 8.32
C GLY A 142 3.59 -15.24 7.94
N GLN A 143 2.76 -14.88 6.97
CA GLN A 143 2.47 -13.49 6.62
C GLN A 143 0.97 -13.27 6.71
N SER A 144 0.55 -12.15 7.31
CA SER A 144 -0.86 -11.76 7.36
C SER A 144 -1.02 -10.34 6.84
N SER A 145 -2.06 -10.14 6.04
CA SER A 145 -2.46 -8.84 5.50
C SER A 145 -3.95 -8.64 5.74
N ALA A 146 -4.35 -7.43 6.10
CA ALA A 146 -5.78 -7.14 6.20
C ALA A 146 -6.41 -7.13 4.80
N ILE A 147 -7.55 -7.79 4.65
CA ILE A 147 -8.35 -7.68 3.44
C ILE A 147 -9.01 -6.31 3.51
N HIS A 148 -8.65 -5.42 2.59
CA HIS A 148 -9.28 -4.12 2.46
C HIS A 148 -10.28 -4.22 1.31
N LYS A 149 -11.56 -3.94 1.56
CA LYS A 149 -12.43 -3.57 0.44
C LYS A 149 -11.95 -2.23 -0.07
N HIS A 150 -11.55 -2.20 -1.35
CA HIS A 150 -11.57 -0.94 -2.07
C HIS A 150 -13.01 -0.41 -2.00
N ASP A 151 -13.20 0.73 -1.35
CA ASP A 151 -14.47 1.41 -1.40
C ASP A 151 -14.69 1.86 -2.85
N SER A 152 -15.53 1.14 -3.59
CA SER A 152 -15.92 1.53 -4.95
C SER A 152 -16.75 2.80 -4.98
N ARG A 153 -17.04 3.42 -3.81
CA ARG A 153 -17.68 4.73 -3.70
C ARG A 153 -16.74 5.91 -3.98
N HIS A 154 -15.47 5.68 -4.30
CA HIS A 154 -14.64 6.71 -4.90
C HIS A 154 -15.02 6.86 -6.38
N VAL A 155 -16.10 7.62 -6.61
CA VAL A 155 -16.26 8.44 -7.81
C VAL A 155 -14.92 9.09 -8.11
N GLU A 156 -14.46 9.07 -9.37
CA GLU A 156 -13.19 9.60 -9.86
C GLU A 156 -12.74 10.90 -9.14
N GLU A 157 -12.04 10.76 -8.02
CA GLU A 157 -11.37 11.86 -7.34
C GLU A 157 -9.94 11.93 -7.88
N GLU A 158 -9.46 13.15 -8.17
CA GLU A 158 -8.08 13.40 -8.60
C GLU A 158 -7.11 12.53 -7.77
N THR A 159 -6.31 11.70 -8.46
CA THR A 159 -5.34 10.79 -7.82
C THR A 159 -4.45 11.61 -6.88
N TYR A 160 -3.98 11.01 -5.78
CA TYR A 160 -3.06 11.68 -4.84
C TYR A 160 -1.90 12.42 -5.55
N TRP A 161 -1.36 11.82 -6.62
CA TRP A 161 -0.31 12.38 -7.47
C TRP A 161 -0.76 13.59 -8.28
N GLU A 162 -2.00 13.60 -8.79
CA GLU A 162 -2.58 14.73 -9.52
C GLU A 162 -2.79 15.92 -8.58
N ARG A 163 -3.34 15.67 -7.39
CA ARG A 163 -3.44 16.68 -6.31
C ARG A 163 -2.06 17.23 -5.93
N ARG A 164 -1.03 16.37 -5.86
CA ARG A 164 0.35 16.78 -5.56
C ARG A 164 0.93 17.66 -6.67
N LEU A 165 0.73 17.28 -7.93
CA LEU A 165 1.19 18.03 -9.10
C LEU A 165 0.51 19.40 -9.19
N LYS A 166 -0.79 19.47 -8.91
CA LYS A 166 -1.57 20.73 -8.88
C LYS A 166 -1.04 21.70 -7.83
N ARG A 167 -0.76 21.21 -6.61
CA ARG A 167 -0.12 22.02 -5.56
C ARG A 167 1.27 22.51 -5.96
N LEU A 168 2.07 21.66 -6.60
CA LEU A 168 3.40 22.06 -7.09
C LEU A 168 3.30 23.15 -8.15
N LYS A 169 2.41 23.01 -9.14
CA LYS A 169 2.19 24.02 -10.19
C LYS A 169 1.75 25.37 -9.60
N ALA A 170 0.82 25.34 -8.64
CA ALA A 170 0.37 26.56 -7.96
C ALA A 170 1.52 27.26 -7.22
N ARG A 171 2.37 26.49 -6.52
CA ARG A 171 3.54 27.04 -5.82
C ARG A 171 4.55 27.65 -6.79
N LEU A 172 4.90 26.95 -7.87
CA LEU A 172 5.84 27.44 -8.87
C LEU A 172 5.33 28.73 -9.56
N LYS A 173 4.01 28.80 -9.82
CA LYS A 173 3.40 30.01 -10.38
C LYS A 173 3.51 31.20 -9.43
N ALA A 174 3.22 30.99 -8.14
CA ALA A 174 3.36 32.04 -7.13
C ALA A 174 4.83 32.49 -6.95
N GLU A 175 5.78 31.55 -7.00
CA GLU A 175 7.22 31.87 -6.97
C GLU A 175 7.65 32.69 -8.19
N GLN A 176 7.13 32.36 -9.38
CA GLN A 176 7.40 33.12 -10.60
C GLN A 176 6.81 34.54 -10.55
N GLU A 177 5.56 34.70 -10.09
CA GLU A 177 4.91 36.01 -9.94
C GLU A 177 5.65 36.89 -8.92
N LEU A 178 6.14 36.31 -7.81
CA LEU A 178 6.97 37.03 -6.84
C LEU A 178 8.30 37.49 -7.43
N PHE A 179 8.96 36.62 -8.19
CA PHE A 179 10.22 36.95 -8.85
C PHE A 179 10.04 38.08 -9.89
N GLU A 180 8.98 38.03 -10.69
CA GLU A 180 8.64 39.10 -11.65
C GLU A 180 8.36 40.43 -10.92
N HIS A 181 7.66 40.39 -9.80
CA HIS A 181 7.40 41.57 -8.97
C HIS A 181 8.69 42.15 -8.37
N GLU A 182 9.60 41.32 -7.87
CA GLU A 182 10.92 41.76 -7.38
C GLU A 182 11.75 42.43 -8.47
N GLN A 183 11.73 41.90 -9.70
CA GLN A 183 12.42 42.51 -10.84
C GLN A 183 11.85 43.90 -11.18
N ILE A 184 10.53 44.05 -11.17
CA ILE A 184 9.88 45.34 -11.42
C ILE A 184 10.24 46.35 -10.34
N LEU A 185 10.23 45.95 -9.06
CA LEU A 185 10.64 46.82 -7.96
C LEU A 185 12.09 47.27 -8.10
N GLN A 186 12.98 46.38 -8.51
CA GLN A 186 14.38 46.74 -8.78
C GLN A 186 14.49 47.80 -9.88
N GLN A 187 13.79 47.62 -11.00
CA GLN A 187 13.77 48.59 -12.09
C GLN A 187 13.21 49.96 -11.67
N ILE A 188 12.17 49.98 -10.84
CA ILE A 188 11.61 51.21 -10.29
C ILE A 188 12.64 51.93 -9.43
N ASN A 189 13.30 51.20 -8.52
CA ASN A 189 14.34 51.77 -7.65
C ASN A 189 15.52 52.34 -8.46
N ASP A 190 15.97 51.62 -9.49
CA ASP A 190 17.05 52.08 -10.37
C ASP A 190 16.64 53.35 -11.11
N SER A 191 15.42 53.39 -11.68
CA SER A 191 14.90 54.58 -12.37
C SER A 191 14.71 55.78 -11.43
N ALA A 192 14.32 55.55 -10.17
CA ALA A 192 14.19 56.59 -9.17
C ALA A 192 15.56 57.20 -8.81
N ALA A 193 16.60 56.36 -8.68
CA ALA A 193 17.96 56.81 -8.45
C ALA A 193 18.50 57.64 -9.64
N GLU A 194 18.17 57.27 -10.87
CA GLU A 194 18.50 58.06 -12.07
C GLU A 194 17.79 59.42 -12.06
N ILE A 195 16.50 59.46 -11.73
CA ILE A 195 15.72 60.71 -11.63
C ILE A 195 16.30 61.62 -10.55
N GLU A 196 16.66 61.09 -9.38
CA GLU A 196 17.31 61.86 -8.32
C GLU A 196 18.67 62.41 -8.76
N ALA A 197 19.47 61.62 -9.48
CA ALA A 197 20.75 62.07 -10.02
C ALA A 197 20.57 63.22 -11.04
N ILE A 198 19.57 63.11 -11.92
CA ILE A 198 19.19 64.18 -12.86
C ILE A 198 18.75 65.44 -12.11
N GLN A 199 17.96 65.30 -11.05
CA GLN A 199 17.52 66.42 -10.22
C GLN A 199 18.69 67.12 -9.53
N ARG A 200 19.60 66.38 -8.88
CA ARG A 200 20.82 66.96 -8.28
C ARG A 200 21.72 67.64 -9.31
N ALA A 201 21.88 67.05 -10.50
CA ALA A 201 22.67 67.67 -11.57
C ALA A 201 22.04 68.99 -12.05
N LYS A 202 20.70 69.03 -12.14
CA LYS A 202 19.94 70.25 -12.46
C LYS A 202 20.12 71.33 -11.39
N GLU A 203 20.03 70.96 -10.11
CA GLU A 203 20.25 71.88 -8.97
C GLU A 203 21.68 72.46 -8.98
N GLY A 204 22.70 71.61 -9.18
CA GLY A 204 24.08 72.07 -9.31
C GLY A 204 24.31 72.99 -10.53
N LEU A 205 23.58 72.78 -11.63
CA LEU A 205 23.61 73.67 -12.79
C LEU A 205 22.95 75.02 -12.49
N THR A 206 21.84 75.02 -11.74
CA THR A 206 21.16 76.26 -11.31
C THR A 206 22.01 77.10 -10.36
N ASP A 207 22.86 76.46 -9.54
CA ASP A 207 23.80 77.17 -8.66
C ASP A 207 24.95 77.85 -9.44
N LEU A 208 25.37 77.28 -10.58
CA LEU A 208 26.39 77.88 -11.47
C LEU A 208 25.84 79.01 -12.35
N LEU A 209 24.56 78.91 -12.73
CA LEU A 209 23.83 79.92 -13.52
C LEU A 209 23.18 80.99 -12.65
N ALA A 210 23.23 80.87 -11.33
CA ALA A 210 22.77 81.90 -10.41
C ALA A 210 23.54 83.20 -10.71
N PRO A 211 22.86 84.33 -10.95
CA PRO A 211 23.53 85.59 -11.26
C PRO A 211 24.46 85.90 -10.09
N GLN A 212 25.77 86.06 -10.37
CA GLN A 212 26.71 86.49 -9.35
C GLN A 212 26.15 87.74 -8.69
N LYS A 213 25.97 87.69 -7.37
CA LYS A 213 25.40 88.82 -6.61
C LYS A 213 26.14 90.09 -7.05
N PRO A 214 25.42 91.15 -7.48
CA PRO A 214 26.08 92.38 -7.86
C PRO A 214 26.94 92.85 -6.69
N ILE A 215 28.16 93.30 -6.99
CA ILE A 215 29.08 93.88 -6.00
C ILE A 215 28.31 94.98 -5.27
N ILE A 216 28.01 94.73 -4.00
CA ILE A 216 27.22 95.64 -3.16
C ILE A 216 28.04 96.92 -3.02
N GLY A 217 27.47 98.04 -3.48
CA GLY A 217 28.06 99.37 -3.28
C GLY A 217 27.94 100.33 -4.46
N ILE A 218 27.59 99.84 -5.65
CA ILE A 218 27.34 100.73 -6.79
C ILE A 218 25.81 100.91 -6.93
N PRO A 219 25.27 102.12 -6.66
CA PRO A 219 23.85 102.38 -6.84
C PRO A 219 23.45 102.19 -8.31
N ALA A 220 22.28 101.61 -8.55
CA ALA A 220 21.79 101.24 -9.89
C ALA A 220 21.76 102.42 -10.90
N SER A 221 21.64 103.66 -10.41
CA SER A 221 21.73 104.88 -11.23
C SER A 221 23.07 105.03 -11.94
N TYR A 222 24.18 104.59 -11.32
CA TYR A 222 25.53 104.75 -11.85
C TYR A 222 25.85 103.75 -12.98
N LEU A 223 25.17 102.61 -13.02
CA LEU A 223 25.32 101.63 -14.10
C LEU A 223 24.51 102.04 -15.34
N LEU A 224 23.35 102.67 -15.16
CA LEU A 224 22.57 103.23 -16.27
C LEU A 224 23.32 104.40 -16.95
N SER A 225 23.97 105.28 -16.18
CA SER A 225 24.75 106.38 -16.76
C SER A 225 26.00 105.94 -17.54
N MET A 226 26.51 104.73 -17.28
CA MET A 226 27.64 104.18 -18.04
C MET A 226 27.20 103.53 -19.37
N LEU A 227 25.94 103.09 -19.47
CA LEU A 227 25.37 102.49 -20.68
C LEU A 227 24.86 103.57 -21.64
N ASP A 228 24.28 104.64 -21.10
CA ASP A 228 23.87 105.81 -21.87
C ASP A 228 25.08 106.75 -21.98
N GLY A 229 25.99 106.47 -22.93
CA GLY A 229 27.27 107.17 -23.10
C GLY A 229 27.18 108.68 -23.35
N ASN A 230 26.88 109.45 -22.31
CA ASN A 230 27.01 110.89 -22.23
C ASN A 230 27.82 111.22 -20.97
N ALA A 231 29.04 111.73 -21.21
CA ALA A 231 29.94 112.29 -20.21
C ALA A 231 29.35 113.54 -19.53
#